data_AF-S7Z5L2-F1
#
_entry.id   AF-S7Z5L2-F1
#
_cell.length_a   1.000
_cell.length_b   1.000
_cell.length_c   1.000
_cell.angle_alpha   90.00
_cell.angle_beta   90.00
_cell.angle_gamma   90.00
#
_symmetry.space_group_name_H-M   'P 1'
#
loop_
_entity.id
_entity.type
_entity.pdbx_description
1 polymer ?
#
loop_
_entity_poly.entity_id
_entity_poly.type
_entity_poly.pdbx_seq_one_letter_code
_entity_poly.pdbx_strand_id
1 'polypeptide(L)'
;MCGESSRSTSGGTIAVLFPLDRCCDRDSSERSLSSSPQSTSSVTTSSSYSTSSSSYSLFFQESENRSPGDKKTKALLHFADGETYQTFCDHPEVEIRIEKHGDLSARLFGMTPLHAFRLDLSKGVRTSNEQGGREIEVDLRECLDLTVSARGVVGRQVTLCSLDGTALGTGIIGYN
;
A
#
# COMPACT_ATOMS: atom_id res chain seq x y z
N MET A 1 21.85 -14.15 -30.96
CA MET A 1 21.74 -15.09 -29.81
C MET A 1 21.36 -14.24 -28.61
N CYS A 2 20.07 -13.99 -28.43
CA CYS A 2 19.58 -13.26 -27.25
C CYS A 2 19.60 -14.24 -26.09
N GLY A 3 20.33 -13.89 -25.02
CA GLY A 3 20.50 -14.76 -23.86
C GLY A 3 19.16 -15.07 -23.21
N GLU A 4 18.89 -16.35 -23.05
CA GLU A 4 17.84 -16.87 -22.18
C GLU A 4 18.27 -16.62 -20.73
N SER A 5 18.20 -15.37 -20.28
CA SER A 5 18.16 -15.09 -18.84
C SER A 5 16.75 -15.41 -18.37
N SER A 6 16.46 -16.70 -18.20
CA SER A 6 15.37 -17.18 -17.35
C SER A 6 15.71 -16.77 -15.92
N ARG A 7 15.49 -15.49 -15.61
CA ARG A 7 15.43 -15.01 -14.23
C ARG A 7 14.25 -15.78 -13.64
N SER A 8 14.53 -16.78 -12.83
CA SER A 8 13.50 -17.47 -12.06
C SER A 8 12.84 -16.43 -11.17
N THR A 9 11.76 -15.80 -11.66
CA THR A 9 10.84 -15.04 -10.84
C THR A 9 10.20 -16.07 -9.94
N SER A 10 10.70 -16.24 -8.73
CA SER A 10 9.99 -16.93 -7.66
C SER A 10 8.75 -16.09 -7.31
N GLY A 11 7.76 -16.14 -8.21
CA GLY A 11 6.31 -15.94 -8.05
C GLY A 11 5.78 -14.71 -7.31
N GLY A 12 6.57 -13.67 -7.07
CA GLY A 12 6.15 -12.53 -6.24
C GLY A 12 5.92 -11.23 -7.01
N THR A 13 5.03 -10.39 -6.50
CA THR A 13 4.90 -8.97 -6.88
C THR A 13 5.25 -8.08 -5.69
N ILE A 14 5.71 -6.86 -5.95
CA ILE A 14 6.18 -5.91 -4.94
C ILE A 14 5.52 -4.55 -5.16
N ALA A 15 5.18 -3.86 -4.08
CA ALA A 15 4.88 -2.45 -4.08
C ALA A 15 5.75 -1.75 -3.03
N VAL A 16 6.44 -0.68 -3.44
CA VAL A 16 7.07 0.25 -2.51
C VAL A 16 6.02 1.28 -2.12
N LEU A 17 5.69 1.34 -0.84
CA LEU A 17 4.65 2.20 -0.29
C LEU A 17 5.30 3.43 0.33
N PHE A 18 4.83 4.59 -0.10
CA PHE A 18 5.21 5.87 0.45
C PHE A 18 4.10 6.33 1.40
N PRO A 19 4.44 6.68 2.64
CA PRO A 19 3.51 7.31 3.56
C PRO A 19 2.88 8.54 2.91
N LEU A 20 1.57 8.67 3.03
CA LEU A 20 0.87 9.84 2.55
C LEU A 20 0.91 10.90 3.65
N ASP A 21 1.46 12.07 3.32
CA ASP A 21 1.32 13.23 4.19
C ASP A 21 -0.17 13.49 4.43
N ARG A 22 -0.51 13.81 5.67
CA ARG A 22 -1.89 14.09 6.10
C ARG A 22 -2.43 15.32 5.35
N CYS A 23 -2.92 15.13 4.14
CA CYS A 23 -3.83 16.09 3.51
C CYS A 23 -5.21 15.89 4.13
N CYS A 24 -5.34 16.33 5.37
CA CYS A 24 -6.62 16.72 5.93
C CYS A 24 -7.08 17.97 5.19
N ASP A 25 -7.89 17.81 4.15
CA ASP A 25 -8.95 18.77 3.84
C ASP A 25 -10.27 18.02 3.92
N ARG A 26 -10.63 17.71 5.17
CA ARG A 26 -11.99 17.41 5.56
C ARG A 26 -12.48 18.68 6.26
N ASP A 27 -12.87 19.68 5.48
CA ASP A 27 -13.76 20.70 5.99
C ASP A 27 -15.10 20.68 5.26
N SER A 28 -16.09 20.89 6.09
CA SER A 28 -17.50 20.62 5.98
C SER A 28 -18.19 21.67 5.11
N SER A 29 -19.31 21.28 4.52
CA SER A 29 -20.34 22.16 3.98
C SER A 29 -20.61 23.35 4.90
N GLU A 30 -20.57 24.59 4.38
CA GLU A 30 -21.48 25.69 4.77
C GLU A 30 -21.69 26.68 3.60
N ARG A 31 -22.87 27.28 3.59
CA ARG A 31 -23.48 28.06 2.52
C ARG A 31 -22.89 29.49 2.43
N SER A 32 -22.92 30.02 1.20
CA SER A 32 -23.30 31.41 0.83
C SER A 32 -22.30 32.58 0.85
N LEU A 33 -22.18 33.18 -0.35
CA LEU A 33 -22.14 34.62 -0.74
C LEU A 33 -20.80 35.39 -0.94
N SER A 34 -20.60 35.81 -2.20
CA SER A 34 -20.20 37.15 -2.69
C SER A 34 -18.85 37.77 -2.27
N SER A 35 -17.97 38.02 -3.25
CA SER A 35 -17.42 39.34 -3.71
C SER A 35 -15.99 39.23 -4.25
N SER A 36 -15.69 39.99 -5.32
CA SER A 36 -14.46 39.96 -6.15
C SER A 36 -13.23 40.71 -5.52
N PRO A 37 -12.12 40.99 -6.25
CA PRO A 37 -10.79 40.41 -6.00
C PRO A 37 -9.72 41.42 -5.55
N GLN A 38 -8.73 41.03 -4.74
CA GLN A 38 -7.38 41.64 -4.76
C GLN A 38 -6.34 40.94 -3.87
N SER A 39 -5.11 40.92 -4.39
CA SER A 39 -3.83 40.96 -3.67
C SER A 39 -3.18 39.66 -3.16
N THR A 40 -2.14 39.28 -3.91
CA THR A 40 -0.79 38.91 -3.47
C THR A 40 -0.56 38.64 -1.97
N SER A 41 -0.24 37.38 -1.64
CA SER A 41 0.74 37.06 -0.61
C SER A 41 1.05 35.57 -0.58
N SER A 42 2.33 35.26 -0.74
CA SER A 42 3.06 34.20 -0.05
C SER A 42 2.52 32.78 -0.20
N VAL A 43 3.11 32.03 -1.14
CA VAL A 43 3.18 30.56 -1.05
C VAL A 43 4.05 30.25 0.17
N THR A 44 3.44 30.21 1.36
CA THR A 44 4.01 29.47 2.48
C THR A 44 3.74 28.01 2.17
N THR A 45 4.70 27.39 1.50
CA THR A 45 4.87 25.94 1.51
C THR A 45 5.08 25.57 2.98
N SER A 46 3.99 25.31 3.70
CA SER A 46 4.03 24.75 5.03
C SER A 46 4.51 23.31 4.86
N SER A 47 5.81 23.13 4.69
CA SER A 47 6.52 21.89 4.93
C SER A 47 6.37 21.59 6.41
N SER A 48 5.22 21.05 6.75
CA SER A 48 4.97 20.43 8.04
C SER A 48 5.91 19.24 8.06
N TYR A 49 7.00 19.33 8.82
CA TYR A 49 7.87 18.20 9.09
C TYR A 49 7.04 17.16 9.87
N SER A 50 6.31 16.32 9.14
CA SER A 50 5.74 15.07 9.60
C SER A 50 6.92 14.13 9.89
N THR A 51 6.89 13.48 11.05
CA THR A 51 7.81 12.39 11.43
C THR A 51 8.14 11.55 10.21
N SER A 52 9.43 11.49 9.84
CA SER A 52 9.92 10.84 8.60
C SER A 52 9.68 9.33 8.65
N SER A 53 8.43 8.92 8.48
CA SER A 53 8.09 7.52 8.22
C SER A 53 8.80 7.13 6.93
N SER A 54 9.65 6.12 7.02
CA SER A 54 10.39 5.66 5.85
C SER A 54 9.46 4.84 4.97
N SER A 55 9.76 4.80 3.67
CA SER A 55 9.06 3.92 2.76
C SER A 55 9.21 2.46 3.20
N TYR A 56 8.13 1.69 3.08
CA TYR A 56 8.11 0.27 3.39
C TYR A 56 7.63 -0.51 2.18
N SER A 57 8.02 -1.78 2.09
CA SER A 57 7.71 -2.63 0.93
C SER A 57 6.63 -3.62 1.28
N LEU A 58 5.69 -3.84 0.36
CA LEU A 58 4.66 -4.85 0.44
C LEU A 58 4.86 -5.85 -0.70
N PHE A 59 5.06 -7.11 -0.36
CA PHE A 59 5.18 -8.18 -1.33
C PHE A 59 3.93 -9.05 -1.31
N PHE A 60 3.47 -9.48 -2.47
CA PHE A 60 2.47 -10.53 -2.61
C PHE A 60 3.11 -11.76 -3.23
N GLN A 61 2.90 -12.93 -2.65
CA GLN A 61 3.49 -14.18 -3.11
C GLN A 61 2.44 -15.29 -3.12
N GLU A 62 2.55 -16.22 -4.07
CA GLU A 62 1.75 -17.44 -4.04
C GLU A 62 2.30 -18.38 -2.97
N SER A 63 1.44 -18.85 -2.07
CA SER A 63 1.78 -19.79 -1.01
C SER A 63 1.94 -21.19 -1.61
N GLU A 64 3.13 -21.80 -1.47
CA GLU A 64 3.43 -23.15 -1.98
C GLU A 64 2.83 -24.29 -1.11
N ASN A 65 1.91 -23.99 -0.19
CA ASN A 65 1.43 -24.97 0.78
C ASN A 65 0.45 -26.00 0.18
N ARG A 66 1.05 -27.09 -0.32
CA ARG A 66 0.62 -28.51 -0.27
C ARG A 66 -0.87 -28.81 -0.48
N SER A 67 -1.42 -28.46 -1.64
CA SER A 67 -2.40 -29.29 -2.38
C SER A 67 -2.65 -28.69 -3.76
N PRO A 68 -2.69 -29.50 -4.84
CA PRO A 68 -3.02 -28.99 -6.17
C PRO A 68 -4.50 -28.56 -6.21
N GLY A 69 -4.75 -27.27 -5.95
CA GLY A 69 -6.10 -26.68 -5.99
C GLY A 69 -6.30 -25.47 -5.07
N ASP A 70 -5.57 -25.42 -3.94
CA ASP A 70 -5.72 -24.37 -2.94
C ASP A 70 -4.66 -23.28 -3.12
N LYS A 71 -4.83 -22.46 -4.16
CA LYS A 71 -4.00 -21.27 -4.35
C LYS A 71 -4.32 -20.27 -3.24
N LYS A 72 -3.32 -19.93 -2.43
CA LYS A 72 -3.40 -18.86 -1.43
C LYS A 72 -2.36 -17.80 -1.72
N THR A 73 -2.68 -16.56 -1.42
CA THR A 73 -1.73 -15.45 -1.54
C THR A 73 -1.26 -15.06 -0.13
N LYS A 74 0.02 -14.78 0.00
CA LYS A 74 0.64 -14.21 1.20
C LYS A 74 0.99 -12.76 0.95
N ALA A 75 0.84 -11.93 1.98
CA ALA A 75 1.37 -10.58 2.02
C ALA A 75 2.54 -10.51 2.99
N LEU A 76 3.64 -9.91 2.57
CA LEU A 76 4.82 -9.67 3.39
C LEU A 76 5.10 -8.17 3.43
N LEU A 77 4.99 -7.58 4.62
CA LEU A 77 5.38 -6.19 4.86
C LEU A 77 6.82 -6.17 5.36
N HIS A 78 7.68 -5.42 4.67
CA HIS A 78 9.08 -5.23 5.04
C HIS A 78 9.34 -3.77 5.38
N PHE A 79 9.91 -3.53 6.56
CA PHE A 79 10.16 -2.22 7.12
C PHE A 79 11.66 -1.99 7.26
N ALA A 80 12.12 -0.84 6.74
CA ALA A 80 13.51 -0.41 6.86
C ALA A 80 13.80 0.21 8.24
N ASP A 81 12.78 0.80 8.87
CA ASP A 81 12.92 1.48 10.16
C ASP A 81 11.99 0.91 11.24
N GLY A 82 12.41 1.05 12.50
CA GLY A 82 11.69 0.50 13.64
C GLY A 82 10.43 1.29 14.04
N GLU A 83 10.33 2.58 13.68
CA GLU A 83 9.22 3.45 14.05
C GLU A 83 7.98 3.15 13.19
N THR A 84 8.18 3.01 11.88
CA THR A 84 7.15 2.56 10.94
C THR A 84 6.67 1.16 11.34
N TYR A 85 7.58 0.22 11.59
CA TYR A 85 7.21 -1.11 12.10
C TYR A 85 6.36 -1.04 13.38
N GLN A 86 6.73 -0.18 14.33
CA GLN A 86 5.97 0.00 15.56
C GLN A 86 4.57 0.56 15.30
N THR A 87 4.43 1.50 14.37
CA THR A 87 3.14 2.04 13.94
C THR A 87 2.20 0.92 13.46
N PHE A 88 2.73 -0.04 12.67
CA PHE A 88 1.95 -1.21 12.24
C PHE A 88 1.69 -2.23 13.36
N CYS A 89 2.52 -2.26 14.41
CA CYS A 89 2.25 -3.07 15.59
C CYS A 89 1.13 -2.46 16.46
N ASP A 90 1.08 -1.13 16.55
CA ASP A 90 0.07 -0.39 17.32
C ASP A 90 -1.28 -0.38 16.60
N HIS A 91 -1.28 -0.55 15.26
CA HIS A 91 -2.46 -0.69 14.42
C HIS A 91 -2.57 -2.10 13.83
N PRO A 92 -3.07 -3.09 14.60
CA PRO A 92 -3.07 -4.50 14.18
C PRO A 92 -4.04 -4.81 13.03
N GLU A 93 -5.02 -3.96 12.74
CA GLU A 93 -5.96 -4.14 11.64
C GLU A 93 -5.77 -3.03 10.62
N VAL A 94 -5.43 -3.41 9.39
CA VAL A 94 -5.26 -2.50 8.26
C VAL A 94 -6.10 -2.97 7.08
N GLU A 95 -6.54 -2.05 6.25
CA GLU A 95 -7.24 -2.34 5.00
C GLU A 95 -6.29 -2.16 3.82
N ILE A 96 -6.23 -3.17 2.95
CA ILE A 96 -5.54 -3.10 1.68
C ILE A 96 -6.58 -2.85 0.59
N ARG A 97 -6.35 -1.80 -0.20
CA ARG A 97 -7.18 -1.46 -1.35
C ARG A 97 -6.32 -1.43 -2.61
N ILE A 98 -6.68 -2.26 -3.60
CA ILE A 98 -6.03 -2.33 -4.90
C ILE A 98 -6.98 -1.77 -5.94
N GLU A 99 -6.54 -0.75 -6.65
CA GLU A 99 -7.35 -0.04 -7.65
C GLU A 99 -7.48 -0.80 -8.96
N LYS A 100 -8.38 -0.33 -9.82
CA LYS A 100 -8.47 -0.83 -11.21
C LYS A 100 -7.33 -0.31 -12.10
N HIS A 101 -6.73 0.81 -11.73
CA HIS A 101 -5.73 1.52 -12.52
C HIS A 101 -4.50 1.86 -11.67
N GLY A 102 -3.35 2.01 -12.31
CA GLY A 102 -2.10 2.45 -11.68
C GLY A 102 -1.93 3.97 -11.74
N ASP A 103 -2.92 4.74 -11.28
CA ASP A 103 -2.91 6.19 -11.37
C ASP A 103 -2.84 6.84 -9.99
N LEU A 104 -1.62 7.17 -9.54
CA LEU A 104 -1.37 7.85 -8.26
C LEU A 104 -1.90 9.29 -8.23
N SER A 105 -2.31 9.87 -9.37
CA SER A 105 -2.84 11.22 -9.46
C SER A 105 -4.36 11.28 -9.32
N ALA A 106 -5.05 10.15 -9.49
CA ALA A 106 -6.50 10.07 -9.37
C ALA A 106 -6.91 10.23 -7.91
N ARG A 107 -7.77 11.22 -7.63
CA ARG A 107 -8.43 11.30 -6.33
C ARG A 107 -9.41 10.12 -6.23
N LEU A 108 -9.17 9.20 -5.30
CA LEU A 108 -9.89 7.92 -5.14
C LEU A 108 -11.39 8.05 -4.78
N PHE A 109 -11.98 9.24 -4.86
CA PHE A 109 -13.38 9.48 -4.51
C PHE A 109 -14.31 8.79 -5.51
N GLY A 110 -15.05 7.80 -5.03
CA GLY A 110 -16.19 7.21 -5.74
C GLY A 110 -15.88 6.01 -6.65
N MET A 111 -14.62 5.57 -6.76
CA MET A 111 -14.26 4.41 -7.57
C MET A 111 -14.27 3.12 -6.73
N THR A 112 -15.01 2.11 -7.21
CA THR A 112 -14.97 0.75 -6.65
C THR A 112 -13.61 0.11 -6.94
N PRO A 113 -12.88 -0.36 -5.93
CA PRO A 113 -11.55 -0.95 -6.11
C PRO A 113 -11.66 -2.30 -6.82
N LEU A 114 -10.54 -2.81 -7.35
CA LEU A 114 -10.47 -4.18 -7.85
C LEU A 114 -10.54 -5.18 -6.69
N HIS A 115 -9.73 -4.93 -5.65
CA HIS A 115 -9.73 -5.71 -4.41
C HIS A 115 -9.72 -4.75 -3.23
N ALA A 116 -10.50 -5.09 -2.21
CA ALA A 116 -10.45 -4.43 -0.91
C ALA A 116 -10.64 -5.50 0.15
N PHE A 117 -9.69 -5.61 1.07
CA PHE A 117 -9.70 -6.62 2.11
C PHE A 117 -8.91 -6.18 3.33
N ARG A 118 -9.24 -6.78 4.47
CA ARG A 118 -8.62 -6.45 5.75
C ARG A 118 -7.53 -7.44 6.09
N LEU A 119 -6.42 -6.91 6.60
CA LEU A 119 -5.28 -7.64 7.09
C LEU A 119 -5.21 -7.51 8.61
N ASP A 120 -5.13 -8.65 9.27
CA ASP A 120 -4.91 -8.72 10.71
C ASP A 120 -3.44 -9.04 10.99
N LEU A 121 -2.66 -7.99 11.23
CA LEU A 121 -1.23 -8.03 11.52
C LEU A 121 -0.93 -8.65 12.89
N SER A 122 -1.92 -8.76 13.79
CA SER A 122 -1.74 -9.47 15.06
C SER A 122 -1.60 -10.97 14.86
N LYS A 123 -2.15 -11.51 13.77
CA LYS A 123 -2.04 -12.92 13.37
C LYS A 123 -0.82 -13.20 12.50
N GLY A 124 -0.08 -12.17 12.11
CA GLY A 124 1.08 -12.30 11.25
C GLY A 124 2.27 -12.95 11.94
N VAL A 125 3.07 -13.69 11.18
CA VAL A 125 4.38 -14.16 11.64
C VAL A 125 5.34 -12.97 11.58
N ARG A 126 5.93 -12.64 12.73
CA ARG A 126 6.87 -11.53 12.85
C ARG A 126 8.29 -12.07 12.80
N THR A 127 9.09 -11.56 11.87
CA THR A 127 10.48 -11.94 11.70
C THR A 127 11.36 -10.71 11.76
N SER A 128 12.54 -10.87 12.35
CA SER A 128 13.62 -9.88 12.31
C SER A 128 14.80 -10.53 11.61
N ASN A 129 15.32 -9.91 10.57
CA ASN A 129 16.50 -10.43 9.87
C ASN A 129 17.80 -9.91 10.51
N GLU A 130 18.91 -10.60 10.24
CA GLU A 130 20.24 -10.26 10.79
C GLU A 130 20.76 -8.89 10.27
N GLN A 131 20.17 -8.37 9.18
CA GLN A 131 20.46 -7.04 8.63
C GLN A 131 19.63 -5.91 9.28
N GLY A 132 18.84 -6.19 10.31
CA GLY A 132 18.09 -5.19 11.08
C GLY A 132 16.74 -4.78 10.45
N GLY A 133 16.35 -5.38 9.33
CA GLY A 133 15.02 -5.27 8.74
C GLY A 133 13.99 -6.06 9.54
N ARG A 134 12.77 -5.52 9.60
CA ARG A 134 11.64 -6.11 10.32
C ARG A 134 10.55 -6.46 9.33
N GLU A 135 9.93 -7.62 9.52
CA GLU A 135 8.98 -8.18 8.58
C GLU A 135 7.72 -8.71 9.29
N ILE A 136 6.58 -8.58 8.62
CA ILE A 136 5.31 -9.15 9.05
C ILE A 136 4.72 -9.91 7.85
N GLU A 137 4.63 -11.23 7.97
CA GLU A 137 4.00 -12.10 6.98
C GLU A 137 2.58 -12.46 7.41
N VAL A 138 1.61 -12.34 6.49
CA VAL A 138 0.20 -12.68 6.74
C VAL A 138 -0.38 -13.41 5.52
N ASP A 139 -1.08 -14.52 5.76
CA ASP A 139 -1.87 -15.20 4.73
C ASP A 139 -3.13 -14.39 4.40
N LEU A 140 -3.35 -14.11 3.11
CA LEU A 140 -4.55 -13.46 2.62
C LEU A 140 -5.71 -14.45 2.50
N ARG A 141 -6.92 -13.96 2.72
CA ARG A 141 -8.14 -14.72 2.42
C ARG A 141 -8.44 -14.71 0.94
N GLU A 142 -8.07 -13.60 0.28
CA GLU A 142 -8.22 -13.36 -1.14
C GLU A 142 -7.07 -14.02 -1.91
N CYS A 143 -7.40 -14.80 -2.95
CA CYS A 143 -6.43 -15.29 -3.91
C CYS A 143 -6.24 -14.23 -5.01
N LEU A 144 -5.15 -13.48 -4.94
CA LEU A 144 -4.84 -12.44 -5.92
C LEU A 144 -4.25 -13.06 -7.19
N ASP A 145 -4.63 -12.51 -8.35
CA ASP A 145 -3.98 -12.82 -9.63
C ASP A 145 -2.71 -11.96 -9.73
N LEU A 146 -1.54 -12.56 -9.54
CA LEU A 146 -0.24 -11.87 -9.51
C LEU A 146 0.34 -11.59 -10.91
N THR A 147 -0.51 -11.46 -11.92
CA THR A 147 -0.12 -11.23 -13.33
C THR A 147 -0.59 -9.87 -13.86
N VAL A 148 -0.25 -9.57 -15.12
CA VAL A 148 -0.81 -8.44 -15.87
C VAL A 148 -2.06 -8.91 -16.59
N SER A 149 -3.23 -8.72 -15.99
CA SER A 149 -4.52 -9.11 -16.57
C SER A 149 -5.64 -8.16 -16.14
N ALA A 150 -6.85 -8.33 -16.71
CA ALA A 150 -8.03 -7.58 -16.29
C ALA A 150 -8.38 -7.80 -14.80
N ARG A 151 -7.96 -8.92 -14.22
CA ARG A 151 -8.07 -9.22 -12.77
C ARG A 151 -6.73 -9.17 -12.04
N GLY A 152 -5.63 -9.11 -12.79
CA GLY A 152 -4.28 -9.16 -12.27
C GLY A 152 -3.87 -7.86 -11.60
N VAL A 153 -3.12 -7.94 -10.51
CA VAL A 153 -2.81 -6.79 -9.64
C VAL A 153 -1.60 -5.99 -10.12
N VAL A 154 -0.79 -6.51 -11.04
CA VAL A 154 0.43 -5.85 -11.53
C VAL A 154 0.07 -4.60 -12.34
N GLY A 155 0.83 -3.52 -12.11
CA GLY A 155 0.63 -2.21 -12.74
C GLY A 155 -0.48 -1.36 -12.11
N ARG A 156 -1.00 -1.77 -10.94
CA ARG A 156 -2.10 -1.09 -10.27
C ARG A 156 -1.66 -0.39 -9.00
N GLN A 157 -2.41 0.64 -8.63
CA GLN A 157 -2.21 1.31 -7.36
C GLN A 157 -2.69 0.42 -6.22
N VAL A 158 -1.88 0.35 -5.18
CA VAL A 158 -2.22 -0.21 -3.89
C VAL A 158 -2.15 0.88 -2.85
N THR A 159 -3.12 0.88 -1.94
CA THR A 159 -3.17 1.79 -0.80
C THR A 159 -3.42 0.98 0.45
N LEU A 160 -2.63 1.25 1.48
CA LEU A 160 -2.85 0.73 2.82
C LEU A 160 -3.53 1.81 3.65
N CYS A 161 -4.60 1.45 4.34
CA CYS A 161 -5.36 2.33 5.21
C CYS A 161 -5.46 1.71 6.60
N SER A 162 -5.42 2.56 7.64
CA SER A 162 -5.95 2.20 8.94
C SER A 162 -7.48 2.09 8.86
N LEU A 163 -8.09 1.38 9.80
CA LEU A 163 -9.55 1.29 9.94
C LEU A 163 -10.24 2.66 10.08
N ASP A 164 -9.52 3.64 10.63
CA ASP A 164 -10.02 5.02 10.77
C ASP A 164 -10.10 5.76 9.43
N GLY A 165 -9.76 5.08 8.32
CA GLY A 165 -9.71 5.64 6.97
C GLY A 165 -8.46 6.45 6.68
N THR A 166 -7.51 6.51 7.62
CA THR A 166 -6.23 7.20 7.42
C THR A 166 -5.34 6.35 6.52
N ALA A 167 -4.91 6.89 5.38
CA ALA A 167 -4.00 6.21 4.50
C ALA A 167 -2.59 6.13 5.14
N LEU A 168 -2.09 4.92 5.30
CA LEU A 168 -0.75 4.61 5.83
C LEU A 168 0.31 4.69 4.74
N GLY A 169 -0.06 4.39 3.49
CA GLY A 169 0.81 4.58 2.35
C GLY A 169 0.20 4.12 1.04
N THR A 170 0.78 4.57 -0.06
CA THR A 170 0.36 4.20 -1.42
C THR A 170 1.55 3.91 -2.33
N GLY A 171 1.33 3.09 -3.35
CA GLY A 171 2.36 2.70 -4.29
C GLY A 171 1.78 1.93 -5.48
N ILE A 172 2.66 1.53 -6.41
CA ILE A 172 2.30 0.73 -7.58
C ILE A 172 2.86 -0.69 -7.41
N ILE A 173 2.05 -1.69 -7.73
CA ILE A 173 2.47 -3.09 -7.73
C ILE A 173 3.26 -3.38 -9.02
N GLY A 174 4.52 -3.78 -8.88
CA GLY A 174 5.39 -4.27 -9.94
C GLY A 174 5.82 -5.72 -9.72
N TYR A 175 6.65 -6.24 -10.63
CA TYR A 175 7.34 -7.51 -10.42
C TYR A 175 8.55 -7.32 -9.52
N ASN A 176 8.82 -8.31 -8.66
CA ASN A 176 10.02 -8.39 -7.84
C ASN A 176 11.19 -9.02 -8.62
#